data_AF-A0A1A3A5P0-F1
#
_entry.id   AF-A0A1A3A5P0-F1
#
_cell.length_a   1.000
_cell.length_b   1.000
_cell.length_c   1.000
_cell.angle_alpha   90.00
_cell.angle_beta   90.00
_cell.angle_gamma   90.00
#
_symmetry.space_group_name_H-M   'P 1'
#
loop_
_entity.id
_entity.type
_entity.pdbx_description
1 polymer ?
#
loop_
_entity_poly.entity_id
_entity_poly.type
_entity_poly.pdbx_seq_one_letter_code
_entity_poly.pdbx_strand_id
1 'polypeptide(L)'
;MEGKVTAANIFSTSPAMLQNHLLALEDPQHNFLAGNIVPLVNSQKKSDRLKDVLDAVSAKLTTSGLAHLNAAVSGNSGIDPDQAARNWVRDNGFNHPIGQQR
;
A
#
# COMPACT_ATOMS: atom_id res chain seq x y z
N MET A 1 -31.94 -1.19 6.54
CA MET A 1 -30.95 -0.69 7.54
C MET A 1 -30.21 0.56 7.05
N GLU A 2 -30.56 1.10 5.87
CA GLU A 2 -29.96 2.34 5.36
C GLU A 2 -30.11 3.48 6.37
N GLY A 3 -29.02 4.22 6.56
CA GLY A 3 -28.97 5.41 7.42
C GLY A 3 -28.81 5.20 8.93
N LYS A 4 -28.75 3.96 9.43
CA LYS A 4 -28.60 3.71 10.88
C LYS A 4 -27.14 3.72 11.37
N VAL A 5 -26.17 3.46 10.49
CA VAL A 5 -24.73 3.45 10.80
C VAL A 5 -24.01 4.31 9.77
N THR A 6 -23.23 5.28 10.24
CA THR A 6 -22.53 6.28 9.42
C THR A 6 -21.01 6.26 9.59
N ALA A 7 -20.50 5.38 10.45
CA ALA A 7 -19.08 5.21 10.72
C ALA A 7 -18.72 3.73 10.86
N ALA A 8 -17.48 3.39 10.54
CA ALA A 8 -16.97 2.03 10.65
C ALA A 8 -15.55 2.03 11.22
N ASN A 9 -15.25 1.06 12.08
CA ASN A 9 -13.88 0.78 12.51
C ASN A 9 -13.25 -0.20 11.51
N ILE A 10 -12.35 0.31 10.67
CA ILE A 10 -11.69 -0.43 9.59
C ILE A 10 -10.26 0.07 9.39
N PHE A 11 -9.43 -0.73 8.73
CA PHE A 11 -8.10 -0.31 8.33
C PHE A 11 -8.13 0.72 7.20
N SER A 12 -7.22 1.69 7.23
CA SER A 12 -7.11 2.77 6.22
C SER A 12 -6.73 2.29 4.82
N THR A 13 -6.13 1.11 4.71
CA THR A 13 -5.80 0.44 3.44
C THR A 13 -6.86 -0.57 3.00
N SER A 14 -8.04 -0.59 3.63
CA SER A 14 -9.12 -1.50 3.27
C SER A 14 -9.73 -1.14 1.91
N PRO A 15 -10.08 -2.13 1.06
CA PRO A 15 -10.84 -1.91 -0.17
C PRO A 15 -12.17 -1.16 0.05
N ALA A 16 -12.79 -1.35 1.23
CA ALA A 16 -14.04 -0.71 1.60
C ALA A 16 -13.95 0.82 1.63
N MET A 17 -12.74 1.38 1.81
CA MET A 17 -12.50 2.82 1.73
C MET A 17 -12.89 3.37 0.34
N LEU A 18 -12.56 2.63 -0.72
CA LEU A 18 -12.83 3.01 -2.10
C LEU A 18 -14.28 2.71 -2.50
N GLN A 19 -14.77 1.51 -2.16
CA GLN A 19 -16.09 1.01 -2.57
C GLN A 19 -17.23 1.82 -1.95
N ASN A 20 -17.04 2.28 -0.71
CA ASN A 20 -18.07 2.98 0.06
C ASN A 20 -17.77 4.47 0.23
N HIS A 21 -16.78 5.01 -0.49
CA HIS A 21 -16.37 6.42 -0.43
C HIS A 21 -16.14 6.94 1.01
N LEU A 22 -15.44 6.14 1.82
CA LEU A 22 -15.19 6.47 3.22
C LEU A 22 -14.01 7.43 3.33
N LEU A 23 -14.12 8.38 4.26
CA LEU A 23 -13.03 9.26 4.65
C LEU A 23 -12.40 8.79 5.96
N ALA A 24 -11.09 8.65 5.98
CA ALA A 24 -10.37 8.33 7.21
C ALA A 24 -10.35 9.55 8.14
N LEU A 25 -10.72 9.35 9.40
CA LEU A 25 -10.59 10.37 10.45
C LEU A 25 -9.18 10.32 11.05
N GLU A 26 -8.64 11.47 11.41
CA GLU A 26 -7.36 11.57 12.10
C GLU A 26 -7.44 11.01 13.52
N ASP A 27 -6.31 10.49 14.02
CA ASP A 27 -6.15 10.03 15.41
C ASP A 27 -5.16 10.94 16.17
N PRO A 28 -5.59 12.15 16.58
CA PRO A 28 -4.71 13.16 17.15
C PRO A 28 -4.18 12.80 18.54
N GLN A 29 -4.83 11.84 19.23
CA GLN A 29 -4.41 11.38 20.56
C GLN A 29 -3.59 10.09 20.49
N HIS A 30 -3.31 9.58 19.29
CA HIS A 30 -2.57 8.34 19.09
C HIS A 30 -3.18 7.15 19.86
N ASN A 31 -4.51 7.06 19.86
CA ASN A 31 -5.25 5.99 20.49
C ASN A 31 -4.98 4.64 19.81
N PHE A 32 -4.60 4.65 18.52
CA PHE A 32 -4.24 3.48 17.75
C PHE A 32 -2.74 3.49 17.40
N LEU A 33 -2.11 2.32 17.51
CA LEU A 33 -0.71 2.17 17.10
C LEU A 33 -0.56 2.41 15.59
N ALA A 34 0.46 3.16 15.20
CA ALA A 34 0.76 3.41 13.80
C ALA A 34 1.18 2.11 13.09
N GLY A 35 0.49 1.78 12.01
CA GLY A 35 0.76 0.60 11.17
C GLY A 35 1.64 0.93 9.95
N ASN A 36 2.85 1.46 10.18
CA ASN A 36 3.76 1.82 9.09
C ASN A 36 4.29 0.55 8.37
N ILE A 37 4.28 0.56 7.04
CA ILE A 37 4.89 -0.51 6.23
C ILE A 37 6.35 -0.12 5.98
N VAL A 38 7.27 -0.94 6.48
CA VAL A 38 8.72 -0.72 6.36
C VAL A 38 9.44 -2.00 5.92
N PRO A 39 10.29 -1.94 4.88
CA PRO A 39 11.15 -3.06 4.52
C PRO A 39 12.17 -3.35 5.62
N LEU A 40 12.29 -4.62 6.03
CA LEU A 40 13.31 -5.08 6.96
C LEU A 40 14.27 -6.03 6.25
N VAL A 41 15.56 -5.74 6.31
CA VAL A 41 16.61 -6.50 5.62
C VAL A 41 17.70 -6.91 6.61
N ASN A 42 18.24 -8.11 6.44
CA ASN A 42 19.40 -8.56 7.20
C ASN A 42 20.63 -7.68 6.89
N SER A 43 21.32 -7.20 7.92
CA SER A 43 22.48 -6.31 7.79
C SER A 43 23.60 -6.89 6.92
N GLN A 44 23.81 -8.21 6.94
CA GLN A 44 24.81 -8.90 6.11
C GLN A 44 24.46 -8.88 4.61
N LYS A 45 23.22 -8.56 4.25
CA LYS A 45 22.74 -8.47 2.86
C LYS A 45 22.51 -7.03 2.41
N LYS A 46 22.77 -6.04 3.27
CA LYS A 46 22.61 -4.62 2.95
C LYS A 46 23.63 -4.20 1.89
N SER A 47 23.16 -3.38 0.95
CA SER A 47 24.00 -2.54 0.08
C SER A 47 23.34 -1.18 -0.10
N ASP A 48 24.12 -0.17 -0.47
CA ASP A 48 23.57 1.18 -0.75
C ASP A 48 22.56 1.12 -1.90
N ARG A 49 22.87 0.32 -2.92
CA ARG A 49 21.96 0.09 -4.04
C ARG A 49 20.62 -0.52 -3.60
N LEU A 50 20.65 -1.51 -2.71
CA LEU A 50 19.42 -2.11 -2.20
C LEU A 50 18.60 -1.10 -1.38
N LYS A 51 19.28 -0.26 -0.58
CA LYS A 51 18.64 0.83 0.16
C LYS A 51 17.92 1.78 -0.80
N ASP A 52 18.59 2.27 -1.85
CA ASP A 52 17.98 3.19 -2.81
C ASP A 52 16.72 2.61 -3.47
N VAL A 53 16.75 1.32 -3.80
CA VAL A 53 15.60 0.62 -4.38
C VAL A 53 14.44 0.54 -3.40
N LEU A 54 14.70 0.12 -2.15
CA LEU A 54 13.67 -0.01 -1.13
C LEU A 54 13.09 1.35 -0.72
N ASP A 55 13.91 2.39 -0.64
CA ASP A 55 13.47 3.75 -0.35
C ASP A 55 12.54 4.28 -1.47
N ALA A 56 12.90 4.06 -2.74
CA ALA A 56 12.07 4.45 -3.88
C ALA A 56 10.73 3.71 -3.92
N VAL A 57 10.72 2.40 -3.66
CA VAL A 57 9.49 1.60 -3.55
C VAL A 57 8.63 2.09 -2.38
N SER A 58 9.22 2.28 -1.20
CA SER A 58 8.49 2.73 0.00
C SER A 58 7.86 4.11 -0.22
N ALA A 59 8.54 5.02 -0.90
CA ALA A 59 8.01 6.34 -1.24
C ALA A 59 6.77 6.29 -2.16
N LYS A 60 6.58 5.22 -2.93
CA LYS A 60 5.40 5.02 -3.80
C LYS A 60 4.23 4.33 -3.10
N LEU A 61 4.44 3.69 -1.95
CA LEU A 61 3.39 2.98 -1.21
C LEU A 61 2.53 3.94 -0.38
N THR A 62 1.65 4.67 -1.06
CA THR A 62 0.66 5.53 -0.39
C THR A 62 -0.50 4.70 0.19
N THR A 63 -1.19 5.21 1.21
CA THR A 63 -2.38 4.54 1.79
C THR A 63 -3.45 4.23 0.75
N SER A 64 -3.74 5.20 -0.14
CA SER A 64 -4.70 4.99 -1.24
C SER A 64 -4.19 3.95 -2.25
N GLY A 65 -2.90 3.99 -2.61
CA GLY A 65 -2.31 2.99 -3.50
C GLY A 65 -2.37 1.57 -2.92
N LEU A 66 -2.14 1.42 -1.63
CA LEU A 66 -2.29 0.15 -0.91
C LEU A 66 -3.75 -0.31 -0.85
N ALA A 67 -4.71 0.60 -0.69
CA ALA A 67 -6.13 0.26 -0.77
C ALA A 67 -6.52 -0.26 -2.17
N HIS A 68 -5.97 0.33 -3.24
CA HIS A 68 -6.15 -0.17 -4.60
C HIS A 68 -5.52 -1.56 -4.81
N LEU A 69 -4.30 -1.78 -4.29
CA LEU A 69 -3.66 -3.10 -4.35
C LEU A 69 -4.45 -4.16 -3.60
N ASN A 70 -4.90 -3.86 -2.38
CA ASN A 70 -5.75 -4.75 -1.61
C ASN A 70 -7.07 -5.01 -2.34
N ALA A 71 -7.66 -3.99 -2.97
CA ALA A 71 -8.91 -4.17 -3.73
C ALA A 71 -8.70 -5.09 -4.94
N ALA A 72 -7.57 -4.97 -5.64
CA ALA A 72 -7.27 -5.79 -6.82
C ALA A 72 -7.20 -7.29 -6.51
N VAL A 73 -6.83 -7.67 -5.29
CA VAL A 73 -6.67 -9.08 -4.87
C VAL A 73 -7.83 -9.59 -4.00
N SER A 74 -8.78 -8.72 -3.65
CA SER A 74 -9.86 -9.06 -2.72
C SER A 74 -11.12 -9.58 -3.41
N GLY A 75 -11.87 -10.42 -2.69
CA GLY A 75 -13.15 -10.95 -3.14
C GLY A 75 -13.02 -12.04 -4.20
N ASN A 76 -14.15 -12.58 -4.65
CA ASN A 76 -14.18 -13.71 -5.58
C ASN A 76 -13.71 -13.39 -7.02
N SER A 77 -13.49 -12.10 -7.32
CA SER A 77 -13.02 -11.62 -8.63
C SER A 77 -11.62 -11.01 -8.56
N GLY A 78 -10.93 -11.15 -7.42
CA GLY A 78 -9.57 -10.67 -7.27
C GLY A 78 -8.60 -11.35 -8.25
N ILE A 79 -7.62 -10.61 -8.73
CA ILE A 79 -6.50 -11.18 -9.47
C ILE A 79 -5.48 -11.79 -8.51
N ASP A 80 -4.63 -12.67 -9.04
CA ASP A 80 -3.51 -13.23 -8.31
C ASP A 80 -2.60 -12.13 -7.70
N PRO A 81 -2.22 -12.23 -6.41
CA PRO A 81 -1.39 -11.22 -5.76
C PRO A 81 -0.04 -10.99 -6.44
N ASP A 82 0.60 -12.02 -6.98
CA ASP A 82 1.87 -11.84 -7.70
C ASP A 82 1.63 -11.08 -9.00
N GLN A 83 0.50 -11.32 -9.67
CA GLN A 83 0.11 -10.55 -10.84
C GLN A 83 -0.16 -9.08 -10.50
N ALA A 84 -0.86 -8.81 -9.41
CA ALA A 84 -1.09 -7.44 -8.92
C ALA A 84 0.24 -6.73 -8.61
N ALA A 85 1.16 -7.40 -7.92
CA ALA A 85 2.48 -6.88 -7.61
C ALA A 85 3.31 -6.59 -8.86
N ARG A 86 3.34 -7.51 -9.84
CA ARG A 86 4.02 -7.32 -11.14
C ARG A 86 3.47 -6.11 -11.90
N ASN A 87 2.14 -5.97 -11.93
CA ASN A 87 1.50 -4.81 -12.55
C ASN A 87 1.92 -3.52 -11.85
N TRP A 88 1.86 -3.48 -10.52
CA TRP A 88 2.25 -2.29 -9.76
C TRP A 88 3.71 -1.89 -9.95
N VAL A 89 4.62 -2.86 -9.98
CA VAL A 89 6.05 -2.64 -10.25
C VAL A 89 6.23 -2.01 -11.64
N ARG A 90 5.55 -2.53 -12.66
CA ARG A 90 5.60 -1.97 -14.03
C ARG A 90 5.01 -0.56 -14.07
N ASP A 91 3.83 -0.37 -13.50
CA ASP A 91 3.06 0.88 -13.59
C ASP A 91 3.75 2.03 -12.81
N ASN A 92 4.63 1.70 -11.85
CA ASN A 92 5.46 2.66 -11.13
C ASN A 92 6.89 2.79 -11.66
N GLY A 93 7.24 2.14 -12.79
CA GLY A 93 8.56 2.25 -13.40
C GLY A 93 9.68 1.53 -12.65
N PHE A 94 9.36 0.47 -11.91
CA PHE A 94 10.34 -0.36 -11.20
C PHE A 94 10.74 -1.62 -11.99
N ASN A 95 10.32 -1.73 -13.24
CA ASN A 95 10.72 -2.80 -14.15
C ASN A 95 12.04 -2.54 -14.88
N HIS A 96 12.80 -1.52 -14.46
CA HIS A 96 14.12 -1.17 -14.97
C HIS A 96 15.02 -0.65 -13.83
N PRO A 97 16.37 -0.64 -14.01
CA PRO A 97 17.28 -0.13 -12.99
C PRO A 97 16.98 1.33 -12.61
N ILE A 98 16.86 1.59 -11.31
CA ILE A 98 16.74 2.95 -10.77
C ILE A 98 18.04 3.74 -11.03
N GLY A 99 17.97 5.01 -11.42
CA GLY A 99 19.17 5.86 -11.57
C GLY A 99 19.89 5.76 -12.92
N GLN A 100 19.39 4.98 -13.88
CA GLN A 100 19.69 5.22 -15.29
C GLN A 100 18.57 6.11 -15.86
N GLN A 101 18.89 7.37 -16.16
CA GLN A 101 17.99 8.22 -16.93
C GLN A 101 17.85 7.63 -18.34
N ARG A 102 16.63 7.68 -18.90
CA ARG A 102 16.43 7.50 -20.33
C ARG A 102 17.03 8.66 -21.10
#